data_AF-A0A1F8DNF2-F1
#
_entry.id   AF-A0A1F8DNF2-F1
#
_cell.length_a   1.000
_cell.length_b   1.000
_cell.length_c   1.000
_cell.angle_alpha   90.00
_cell.angle_beta   90.00
_cell.angle_gamma   90.00
#
_symmetry.space_group_name_H-M   'P 1'
#
loop_
_entity.id
_entity.type
_entity.pdbx_description
1 polymer ?
#
loop_
_entity_poly.entity_id
_entity_poly.type
_entity_poly.pdbx_seq_one_letter_code
_entity_poly.pdbx_strand_id
1 'polypeptide(L)'
;MKRAALAMIILALAMIGCGCSKPPSVIVSSSGGKCVVDLSSVITVDGHSFVPLYLKGEPSQHIMEILLVLKEFKDKHPGWEVVNWKIQEKTASTNNSGPMIIGLWVDHHPKK
;
A
#
# COMPACT_ATOMS: atom_id res chain seq x y z
N MET A 1 -43.85 -16.97 35.61
CA MET A 1 -43.01 -15.75 35.52
C MET A 1 -41.56 -16.16 35.28
N LYS A 2 -41.14 -16.26 34.02
CA LYS A 2 -39.75 -16.57 33.63
C LYS A 2 -39.41 -15.70 32.42
N ARG A 3 -39.05 -14.45 32.68
CA ARG A 3 -38.58 -13.47 31.67
C ARG A 3 -37.41 -12.71 32.28
N ALA A 4 -36.25 -13.35 32.39
CA ALA A 4 -35.02 -12.68 32.82
C ALA A 4 -33.79 -13.56 32.50
N ALA A 5 -33.61 -13.97 31.24
CA ALA A 5 -32.43 -14.74 30.86
C ALA A 5 -32.01 -14.54 29.39
N LEU A 6 -32.39 -13.41 28.77
CA LEU A 6 -32.11 -13.17 27.34
C LEU A 6 -31.43 -11.82 27.05
N ALA A 7 -30.93 -11.13 28.08
CA ALA A 7 -30.35 -9.78 27.93
C ALA A 7 -28.87 -9.68 28.36
N MET A 8 -28.18 -10.82 28.55
CA MET A 8 -26.76 -10.86 28.95
C MET A 8 -25.87 -11.68 28.00
N ILE A 9 -26.21 -11.75 26.71
CA ILE A 9 -25.33 -12.31 25.66
C ILE A 9 -25.33 -11.36 24.43
N ILE A 10 -25.44 -10.05 24.66
CA ILE A 10 -25.27 -9.03 23.61
C ILE A 10 -24.40 -7.91 24.17
N LEU A 11 -23.23 -8.26 24.72
CA LEU A 11 -22.25 -7.26 25.18
C LEU A 11 -20.84 -7.84 25.24
N ALA A 12 -20.36 -8.44 24.14
CA ALA A 12 -18.97 -8.91 24.06
C ALA A 12 -18.39 -8.95 22.63
N LEU A 13 -18.87 -8.08 21.72
CA LEU A 13 -18.32 -7.95 20.36
C LEU A 13 -18.04 -6.49 19.96
N ALA A 14 -18.01 -5.58 20.94
CA ALA A 14 -17.68 -4.18 20.72
C ALA A 14 -16.28 -3.86 21.27
N MET A 15 -15.24 -4.49 20.72
CA MET A 15 -13.84 -4.00 20.75
C MET A 15 -13.01 -4.72 19.67
N ILE A 16 -13.47 -4.74 18.42
CA ILE A 16 -12.51 -4.73 17.30
C ILE A 16 -12.06 -3.28 17.22
N GLY A 17 -11.13 -2.93 18.12
CA GLY A 17 -10.39 -1.69 17.95
C GLY A 17 -9.82 -1.71 16.54
N CYS A 18 -10.07 -0.66 15.76
CA CYS A 18 -9.23 -0.31 14.63
C CYS A 18 -7.82 -0.13 15.21
N GLY A 19 -7.08 -1.24 15.32
CA GLY A 19 -5.65 -1.18 15.51
C GLY A 19 -5.16 -0.34 14.35
N CYS A 20 -4.55 0.80 14.66
CA CYS A 20 -3.80 1.59 13.68
C CYS A 20 -2.63 0.73 13.20
N SER A 21 -2.94 -0.25 12.35
CA SER A 21 -1.96 -1.00 11.57
C SER A 21 -1.23 0.05 10.74
N LYS A 22 0.11 -0.04 10.74
CA LYS A 22 0.92 0.73 9.80
C LYS A 22 0.26 0.65 8.42
N PRO A 23 0.18 1.77 7.69
CA PRO A 23 -0.42 1.73 6.36
C PRO A 23 0.26 0.63 5.53
N PRO A 24 -0.51 -0.11 4.72
CA PRO A 24 0.02 -1.24 3.97
C PRO A 24 1.14 -0.77 3.05
N SER A 25 2.25 -1.51 2.94
CA SER A 25 3.34 -1.21 2.01
C SER A 25 3.74 -2.48 1.28
N VAL A 26 4.02 -2.37 -0.01
CA VAL A 26 4.56 -3.50 -0.79
C VAL A 26 6.01 -3.81 -0.44
N ILE A 27 6.72 -2.93 0.28
CA ILE A 27 8.11 -3.16 0.69
C ILE A 27 8.09 -3.82 2.06
N VAL A 28 8.35 -5.14 2.09
CA VAL A 28 8.29 -5.96 3.30
C VAL A 28 9.59 -5.86 4.12
N SER A 29 10.73 -5.74 3.43
CA SER A 29 12.03 -5.52 4.05
C SER A 29 13.00 -4.88 3.06
N SER A 30 13.82 -3.91 3.51
CA SER A 30 14.98 -3.40 2.77
C SER A 30 16.19 -3.44 3.71
N SER A 31 17.07 -4.43 3.54
CA SER A 31 18.35 -4.49 4.25
C SER A 31 19.43 -5.17 3.41
N GLY A 32 20.66 -4.65 3.44
CA GLY A 32 21.81 -5.30 2.81
C GLY A 32 21.70 -5.53 1.30
N GLY A 33 20.96 -4.68 0.58
CA GLY A 33 20.80 -4.78 -0.88
C GLY A 33 19.72 -5.75 -1.37
N LYS A 34 18.98 -6.41 -0.47
CA LYS A 34 17.76 -7.15 -0.82
C LYS A 34 16.54 -6.38 -0.35
N CYS A 35 15.78 -5.87 -1.32
CA CYS A 35 14.43 -5.38 -1.11
C CYS A 35 13.44 -6.49 -1.49
N VAL A 36 12.58 -6.86 -0.55
CA VAL A 36 11.54 -7.87 -0.75
C VAL A 36 10.23 -7.15 -1.02
N VAL A 37 9.65 -7.41 -2.18
CA VAL A 37 8.41 -6.79 -2.65
C VAL A 37 7.26 -7.81 -2.58
N ASP A 38 6.19 -7.47 -1.86
CA ASP A 38 4.92 -8.21 -1.88
C ASP A 38 3.82 -7.32 -2.47
N LEU A 39 3.30 -7.71 -3.62
CA LEU A 39 2.28 -6.95 -4.34
C LEU A 39 0.84 -7.25 -3.87
N SER A 40 0.65 -8.02 -2.79
CA SER A 40 -0.67 -8.40 -2.28
C SER A 40 -1.58 -7.21 -1.91
N SER A 41 -0.99 -6.05 -1.58
CA SER A 41 -1.73 -4.83 -1.24
C SER A 41 -1.95 -3.88 -2.43
N VAL A 42 -1.57 -4.28 -3.65
CA VAL A 42 -1.83 -3.47 -4.85
C VAL A 42 -3.31 -3.48 -5.16
N ILE A 43 -3.88 -2.30 -5.40
CA ILE A 43 -5.27 -2.14 -5.81
C ILE A 43 -5.28 -1.74 -7.28
N THR A 44 -6.07 -2.45 -8.10
CA THR A 44 -6.20 -2.18 -9.54
C THR A 44 -7.65 -1.90 -9.90
N VAL A 45 -7.89 -0.81 -10.63
CA VAL A 45 -9.19 -0.40 -11.16
C VAL A 45 -8.99 0.08 -12.60
N ASP A 46 -9.64 -0.57 -13.57
CA ASP A 46 -9.71 -0.16 -14.98
C ASP A 46 -8.38 0.30 -15.61
N GLY A 47 -7.32 -0.50 -15.47
CA GLY A 47 -6.00 -0.18 -16.04
C GLY A 47 -5.16 0.79 -15.20
N HIS A 48 -5.61 1.14 -14.00
CA HIS A 48 -4.88 1.98 -13.06
C HIS A 48 -4.61 1.18 -11.78
N SER A 49 -3.33 1.02 -11.44
CA SER A 49 -2.90 0.35 -10.21
C SER A 49 -2.30 1.35 -9.23
N PHE A 50 -2.78 1.33 -7.99
CA PHE A 50 -2.12 1.98 -6.87
C PHE A 50 -1.24 0.98 -6.13
N VAL A 51 0.06 1.27 -6.08
CA VAL A 51 1.08 0.46 -5.42
C VAL A 51 1.54 1.20 -4.16
N PRO A 52 1.11 0.77 -2.97
CA PRO A 52 1.39 1.51 -1.74
C PRO A 52 2.86 1.30 -1.30
N LEU A 53 3.58 2.40 -1.00
CA LEU A 53 5.01 2.36 -0.66
C LEU A 53 5.29 2.84 0.77
N TYR A 54 4.68 3.95 1.20
CA TYR A 54 4.85 4.58 2.52
C TYR A 54 6.32 4.75 2.96
N LEU A 55 7.15 5.34 2.10
CA LEU A 55 8.56 5.63 2.35
C LEU A 55 8.74 7.07 2.88
N LYS A 56 9.63 7.25 3.85
CA LYS A 56 10.00 8.58 4.36
C LYS A 56 11.14 9.16 3.52
N GLY A 57 11.05 10.43 3.15
CA GLY A 57 12.05 11.09 2.34
C GLY A 57 11.55 11.45 0.96
N GLU A 58 12.46 11.97 0.15
CA GLU A 58 12.21 12.38 -1.23
C GLU A 58 12.36 11.18 -2.19
N PRO A 59 11.68 11.17 -3.34
CA PRO A 59 11.81 10.12 -4.36
C PRO A 59 13.25 9.78 -4.75
N SER A 60 14.11 10.80 -4.84
CA SER A 60 15.52 10.63 -5.22
C SER A 60 16.31 9.75 -4.26
N GLN A 61 15.88 9.64 -3.00
CA GLN A 61 16.51 8.80 -1.98
C GLN A 61 16.10 7.33 -2.06
N HIS A 62 15.01 7.02 -2.78
CA HIS A 62 14.38 5.69 -2.86
C HIS A 62 14.26 5.17 -4.28
N ILE A 63 15.06 5.71 -5.21
CA ILE A 63 14.91 5.41 -6.63
C ILE A 63 15.08 3.92 -6.93
N MET A 64 15.97 3.22 -6.20
CA MET A 64 16.20 1.79 -6.40
C MET A 64 15.00 0.96 -5.94
N GLU A 65 14.41 1.29 -4.80
CA GLU A 65 13.19 0.67 -4.29
C GLU A 65 12.01 0.88 -5.26
N ILE A 66 11.84 2.10 -5.76
CA ILE A 66 10.76 2.45 -6.71
C ILE A 66 10.91 1.64 -8.01
N LEU A 67 12.12 1.60 -8.58
CA LEU A 67 12.40 0.86 -9.81
C LEU A 67 12.24 -0.65 -9.62
N LEU A 68 12.63 -1.19 -8.46
CA LEU A 68 12.44 -2.60 -8.16
C LEU A 68 10.95 -2.94 -8.05
N VAL A 69 10.16 -2.12 -7.35
CA VAL A 69 8.71 -2.32 -7.25
C VAL A 69 8.04 -2.28 -8.63
N LEU A 70 8.45 -1.34 -9.49
CA LEU A 70 7.97 -1.28 -10.88
C LEU A 70 8.34 -2.54 -11.68
N LYS A 71 9.56 -3.05 -11.51
CA LYS A 71 10.00 -4.30 -12.15
C LYS A 71 9.15 -5.48 -11.68
N GLU A 72 9.02 -5.67 -10.36
CA GLU A 72 8.23 -6.77 -9.80
C GLU A 72 6.75 -6.68 -10.21
N PHE A 73 6.20 -5.46 -10.29
CA PHE A 73 4.85 -5.23 -10.82
C PHE A 73 4.71 -5.74 -12.26
N LYS A 74 5.67 -5.44 -13.14
CA LYS A 74 5.67 -5.91 -14.53
C LYS A 74 5.84 -7.42 -14.64
N ASP A 75 6.73 -8.00 -13.84
CA ASP A 75 7.01 -9.44 -13.88
C ASP A 75 5.80 -10.25 -13.38
N LYS A 76 5.04 -9.73 -12.42
CA LYS A 76 3.81 -10.37 -11.93
C LYS A 76 2.65 -10.28 -12.91
N HIS A 77 2.68 -9.33 -13.85
CA HIS A 77 1.63 -9.10 -14.84
C HIS A 77 2.19 -9.17 -16.28
N PRO A 78 2.68 -10.34 -16.74
CA PRO A 78 3.33 -10.47 -18.04
C PRO A 78 2.41 -10.13 -19.22
N GLY A 79 1.09 -10.20 -19.02
CA GLY A 79 0.06 -9.85 -20.01
C GLY A 79 -0.30 -8.35 -20.06
N TRP A 80 0.32 -7.50 -19.23
CA TRP A 80 0.04 -6.06 -19.21
C TRP A 80 1.23 -5.26 -19.74
N GLU A 81 0.92 -4.19 -20.46
CA GLU A 81 1.87 -3.16 -20.87
C GLU A 81 1.69 -1.95 -19.96
N VAL A 82 2.77 -1.56 -19.25
CA VAL A 82 2.79 -0.33 -18.44
C VAL A 82 3.06 0.84 -19.38
N VAL A 83 2.15 1.81 -19.40
CA VAL A 83 2.23 2.99 -20.29
C VAL A 83 2.70 4.24 -19.56
N ASN A 84 2.43 4.35 -18.27
CA ASN A 84 2.81 5.51 -17.47
C ASN A 84 2.90 5.14 -15.99
N TRP A 85 3.63 5.94 -15.22
CA TRP A 85 3.62 5.86 -13.76
C TRP A 85 3.95 7.21 -13.13
N LYS A 86 3.41 7.45 -11.94
CA LYS A 86 3.66 8.68 -11.17
C LYS A 86 3.75 8.38 -9.68
N ILE A 87 4.64 9.09 -9.01
CA ILE A 87 4.80 8.98 -7.56
C ILE A 87 3.69 9.81 -6.90
N GLN A 88 3.02 9.23 -5.92
CA GLN A 88 2.11 9.93 -5.04
C GLN A 88 2.86 10.34 -3.78
N GLU A 89 3.07 11.63 -3.61
CA GLU A 89 3.74 12.21 -2.45
C GLU A 89 2.73 12.89 -1.51
N LYS A 90 3.16 13.07 -0.26
CA LYS A 90 2.53 13.93 0.72
C LYS A 90 3.62 14.79 1.35
N THR A 91 3.62 16.07 1.01
CA THR A 91 4.41 17.09 1.71
C THR A 91 3.59 17.61 2.89
N ALA A 92 4.19 17.67 4.08
CA ALA A 92 3.49 18.20 5.24
C ALA A 92 3.32 19.72 5.09
N SER A 93 2.08 20.23 5.13
CA SER A 93 1.84 21.67 5.01
C SER A 93 2.10 22.44 6.30
N THR A 94 2.13 21.78 7.47
CA THR A 94 2.06 22.51 8.76
C THR A 94 2.74 21.85 9.97
N ASN A 95 3.01 20.53 10.00
CA ASN A 95 3.51 19.86 11.20
C ASN A 95 4.67 18.93 10.86
N ASN A 96 5.92 19.28 11.22
CA ASN A 96 7.17 18.47 11.44
C ASN A 96 7.37 17.08 10.78
N SER A 97 6.58 16.71 9.80
CA SER A 97 6.64 15.45 9.09
C SER A 97 7.44 15.77 7.85
N GLY A 98 8.62 15.15 7.71
CA GLY A 98 9.37 15.27 6.47
C GLY A 98 8.54 14.78 5.27
N PRO A 99 9.05 15.00 4.05
CA PRO A 99 8.43 14.46 2.84
C PRO A 99 8.16 12.95 2.97
N MET A 100 7.03 12.51 2.42
CA MET A 100 6.63 11.11 2.44
C MET A 100 6.13 10.69 1.07
N ILE A 101 6.66 9.58 0.57
CA ILE A 101 6.17 8.90 -0.62
C ILE A 101 5.07 7.94 -0.16
N ILE A 102 3.83 8.24 -0.52
CA ILE A 102 2.67 7.43 -0.13
C ILE A 102 2.59 6.17 -1.00
N GLY A 103 2.81 6.32 -2.30
CA GLY A 103 2.74 5.19 -3.23
C GLY A 103 3.07 5.58 -4.66
N LEU A 104 2.73 4.69 -5.58
CA LEU A 104 2.97 4.80 -6.99
C LEU A 104 1.68 4.48 -7.74
N TRP A 105 1.26 5.37 -8.62
CA TRP A 105 0.25 5.06 -9.61
C TRP A 105 0.94 4.46 -10.84
N VAL A 106 0.44 3.34 -11.33
CA VAL A 106 0.93 2.65 -12.53
C VAL A 106 -0.25 2.47 -13.47
N ASP A 107 -0.17 3.10 -14.63
CA ASP A 107 -1.17 2.99 -15.69
C ASP A 107 -0.74 1.89 -16.66
N HIS A 108 -1.66 1.00 -17.00
CA HIS A 108 -1.39 -0.16 -17.85
C HIS A 108 -2.63 -0.59 -18.64
N HIS A 109 -2.40 -1.40 -19.67
CA HIS A 109 -3.46 -2.06 -20.43
C HIS A 109 -3.04 -3.48 -20.81
N PRO A 110 -3.97 -4.35 -21.23
CA PRO A 110 -3.60 -5.65 -21.80
C PRO A 110 -2.67 -5.48 -23.00
N LYS A 111 -1.66 -6.35 -23.10
CA LYS A 111 -0.84 -6.45 -24.32
C LYS A 111 -1.71 -6.93 -25.48
N LYS A 112 -1.42 -6.39 -26.66
CA LYS A 112 -2.02 -6.84 -27.92
C LYS A 112 -1.41 -8.17 -28.37
#